data_AF-A0A928BSM8-F1
#
_entry.id   AF-A0A928BSM8-F1
#
_cell.length_a   1.000
_cell.length_b   1.000
_cell.length_c   1.000
_cell.angle_alpha   90.00
_cell.angle_beta   90.00
_cell.angle_gamma   90.00
#
_symmetry.space_group_name_H-M   'P 1'
#
loop_
_entity.id
_entity.type
_entity.pdbx_description
1 polymer ?
#
loop_
_entity_poly.entity_id
_entity_poly.type
_entity_poly.pdbx_seq_one_letter_code
_entity_poly.pdbx_strand_id
1 'polypeptide(L)'
;MKCEEKEKDVNLDEVALTVEVDSEVIDGVRKGEITQLCLNIDDDNKNQILENINGHLILVTDELPNIYLGCYLYNNGEFPYAIRKELQFIVLHNSEDRCLARILEVDTEPALRFRFQGPGKPSIEDPNGDSCIWKVMFNVVPVLEKSRKYLMRWNPSISSFKESNYEECVDNMNRGIFRINWSIYEWEEARIGDMFYMLRVGDDKAGIVFNGMIVSNPYVMDDWAGSSKRRLYVDMACVNPVEPGEKPELTLEKLQSAIPEYDWAKGHSGALLPDDVADKFIELYNE
;
A
#
# COMPACT_ATOMS: atom_id res chain seq x y z
N MET A 1 21.22 -29.21 2.28
CA MET A 1 21.68 -27.89 2.74
C MET A 1 20.42 -27.12 3.07
N LYS A 2 20.06 -26.99 4.35
CA LYS A 2 18.84 -26.28 4.76
C LYS A 2 19.13 -24.79 4.60
N CYS A 3 18.42 -24.10 3.72
CA CYS A 3 18.35 -22.64 3.77
C CYS A 3 17.52 -22.30 5.00
N GLU A 4 18.20 -21.86 6.06
CA GLU A 4 17.57 -21.13 7.14
C GLU A 4 17.28 -19.72 6.61
N GLU A 5 16.12 -19.52 5.99
CA GLU A 5 15.55 -18.17 5.92
C GLU A 5 15.06 -17.84 7.32
N LYS A 6 15.94 -17.18 8.08
CA LYS A 6 15.55 -16.52 9.32
C LYS A 6 14.54 -15.44 8.94
N GLU A 7 13.36 -15.48 9.55
CA GLU A 7 12.46 -14.34 9.65
C GLU A 7 13.30 -13.10 9.96
N LYS A 8 13.39 -12.19 8.99
CA LYS A 8 13.88 -10.85 9.26
C LYS A 8 12.74 -10.15 9.97
N ASP A 9 12.85 -9.99 11.28
CA ASP A 9 12.09 -8.96 11.99
C ASP A 9 12.22 -7.66 11.18
N VAL A 10 11.12 -7.23 10.57
CA VAL A 10 11.11 -5.99 9.80
C VAL A 10 11.27 -4.87 10.80
N ASN A 11 12.46 -4.26 10.83
CA ASN A 11 12.70 -3.08 11.62
C ASN A 11 11.82 -1.95 11.06
N LEU A 12 10.75 -1.60 11.79
CA LEU A 12 9.82 -0.56 11.37
C LEU A 12 10.52 0.77 11.12
N ASP A 13 11.63 1.07 11.81
CA ASP A 13 12.40 2.30 11.60
C ASP A 13 13.07 2.36 10.22
N GLU A 14 13.24 1.22 9.54
CA GLU A 14 13.84 1.16 8.20
C GLU A 14 12.81 1.36 7.09
N VAL A 15 11.55 0.99 7.35
CA VAL A 15 10.47 0.94 6.35
C VAL A 15 9.27 1.83 6.67
N ALA A 16 9.27 2.51 7.81
CA ALA A 16 8.18 3.37 8.25
C ALA A 16 8.65 4.78 8.59
N LEU A 17 7.82 5.75 8.25
CA LEU A 17 7.96 7.15 8.68
C LEU A 17 7.11 7.34 9.94
N THR A 18 7.72 7.82 11.01
CA THR A 18 6.99 8.09 12.26
C THR A 18 6.65 9.57 12.33
N VAL A 19 5.37 9.88 12.56
CA VAL A 19 4.84 11.25 12.54
C VAL A 19 3.94 11.46 13.76
N GLU A 20 4.23 12.52 14.52
CA GLU A 20 3.37 12.99 15.60
C GLU A 20 2.18 13.77 15.01
N VAL A 21 0.95 13.39 15.36
CA VAL A 21 -0.28 14.02 14.84
C VAL A 21 -1.38 14.10 15.91
N ASP A 22 -2.33 15.00 15.71
CA ASP A 22 -3.52 15.10 16.57
C ASP A 22 -4.39 13.82 16.50
N SER A 23 -5.09 13.50 17.60
CA SER A 23 -5.96 12.31 17.68
C SER A 23 -7.03 12.26 16.58
N GLU A 24 -7.51 13.41 16.11
CA GLU A 24 -8.49 13.50 15.02
C GLU A 24 -7.93 12.92 13.70
N VAL A 25 -6.63 13.10 13.44
CA VAL A 25 -5.96 12.55 12.25
C VAL A 25 -5.84 11.04 12.38
N ILE A 26 -5.43 10.55 13.55
CA ILE A 26 -5.33 9.11 13.84
C ILE A 26 -6.69 8.43 13.63
N ASP A 27 -7.75 9.00 14.21
CA ASP A 27 -9.11 8.47 14.08
C ASP A 27 -9.63 8.54 12.64
N GLY A 28 -9.37 9.64 11.94
CA GLY A 28 -9.78 9.80 10.55
C GLY A 28 -9.11 8.78 9.63
N VAL A 29 -7.81 8.52 9.81
CA VAL A 29 -7.09 7.48 9.04
C VAL A 29 -7.61 6.09 9.38
N ARG A 30 -7.78 5.78 10.66
CA ARG A 30 -8.30 4.49 11.13
C ARG A 30 -9.68 4.16 10.58
N LYS A 31 -10.55 5.17 10.41
CA LYS A 31 -11.89 5.04 9.81
C LYS A 31 -11.89 5.06 8.29
N GLY A 32 -10.74 5.33 7.65
CA GLY A 32 -10.64 5.53 6.21
C GLY A 32 -11.28 6.84 5.72
N GLU A 33 -11.53 7.79 6.62
CA GLU A 33 -12.04 9.14 6.30
C GLU A 33 -10.91 10.06 5.80
N ILE A 34 -9.69 9.83 6.30
CA ILE A 34 -8.46 10.46 5.81
C ILE A 34 -7.65 9.39 5.08
N THR A 35 -7.54 9.51 3.77
CA THR A 35 -6.80 8.57 2.92
C THR A 35 -5.53 9.18 2.33
N GLN A 36 -5.27 10.46 2.60
CA GLN A 36 -4.08 11.17 2.15
C GLN A 36 -3.48 11.99 3.29
N LEU A 37 -2.18 11.84 3.52
CA LEU A 37 -1.42 12.57 4.51
C LEU A 37 -0.43 13.52 3.82
N CYS A 38 -0.51 14.81 4.13
CA CYS A 38 0.37 15.82 3.56
C CYS A 38 1.46 16.20 4.56
N LEU A 39 2.72 16.04 4.16
CA LEU A 39 3.88 16.36 4.99
C LEU A 39 4.79 17.35 4.27
N ASN A 40 5.24 18.35 5.01
CA ASN A 40 6.33 19.21 4.56
C ASN A 40 7.66 18.49 4.81
N ILE A 41 8.60 18.59 3.88
CA ILE A 41 9.95 18.06 4.10
C ILE A 41 10.78 19.10 4.84
N ASP A 42 11.35 18.72 5.98
CA ASP A 42 12.20 19.56 6.83
C ASP A 42 13.45 18.81 7.32
N ASP A 43 14.25 19.45 8.18
CA ASP A 43 15.48 18.87 8.70
C ASP A 43 15.26 17.63 9.58
N ASP A 44 14.08 17.52 10.21
CA ASP A 44 13.76 16.45 11.14
C ASP A 44 13.31 15.18 10.40
N ASN A 45 12.64 15.34 9.25
CA ASN A 45 12.06 14.21 8.52
C ASN A 45 12.72 13.86 7.17
N LYS A 46 13.54 14.74 6.58
CA LYS A 46 14.08 14.55 5.21
C LYS A 46 14.80 13.22 4.99
N ASN A 47 15.59 12.77 5.96
CA ASN A 47 16.36 11.52 5.82
C ASN A 47 15.49 10.27 5.92
N GLN A 48 14.28 10.40 6.48
CA GLN A 48 13.30 9.32 6.55
C GLN A 48 12.47 9.23 5.26
N ILE A 49 12.29 10.34 4.55
CA ILE A 49 11.45 10.43 3.35
C ILE A 49 12.27 10.27 2.07
N LEU A 50 13.47 10.86 2.01
CA LEU A 50 14.27 10.98 0.79
C LEU A 50 15.39 9.93 0.72
N GLU A 51 15.62 9.39 -0.48
CA GLU A 51 16.73 8.49 -0.78
C GLU A 51 17.90 9.26 -1.40
N ASN A 52 19.11 8.86 -1.04
CA ASN A 52 20.33 9.33 -1.68
C ASN A 52 20.55 8.53 -2.97
N ILE A 53 20.48 9.19 -4.13
CA ILE A 53 20.73 8.53 -5.41
C ILE A 53 22.23 8.66 -5.74
N ASN A 54 22.95 7.53 -5.77
CA ASN A 54 24.36 7.46 -6.20
C ASN A 54 25.34 8.33 -5.40
N GLY A 55 25.16 8.45 -4.08
CA GLY A 55 26.09 9.19 -3.21
C GLY A 55 25.92 10.70 -3.23
N HIS A 56 24.97 11.21 -4.02
CA HIS A 56 24.50 12.57 -3.97
C HIS A 56 23.05 12.56 -3.47
N LEU A 57 22.80 13.09 -2.26
CA LEU A 57 21.55 13.84 -2.14
C LEU A 57 21.62 14.87 -3.28
N ILE A 58 20.57 15.04 -4.07
CA ILE A 58 20.47 16.19 -4.98
C ILE A 58 20.23 17.44 -4.12
N LEU A 59 21.22 17.72 -3.29
CA LEU A 59 21.50 18.95 -2.62
C LEU A 59 22.66 19.51 -3.45
N VAL A 60 22.33 20.16 -4.56
CA VAL A 60 23.29 21.07 -5.22
C VAL A 60 23.40 22.28 -4.29
N THR A 61 24.29 22.18 -3.30
CA THR A 61 24.40 23.12 -2.16
C THR A 61 25.71 23.87 -2.17
N ASP A 62 26.02 24.55 -3.27
CA ASP A 62 27.16 25.46 -3.23
C ASP A 62 26.80 26.78 -2.50
N GLU A 63 25.50 27.10 -2.33
CA GLU A 63 25.07 28.39 -1.75
C GLU A 63 23.72 28.36 -0.99
N LEU A 64 23.55 27.56 0.07
CA LEU A 64 22.37 27.68 0.95
C LEU A 64 22.60 28.65 2.12
N PRO A 65 21.64 29.54 2.48
CA PRO A 65 21.68 30.30 3.73
C PRO A 65 21.48 29.39 4.95
N ASN A 66 22.01 29.81 6.10
CA ASN A 66 21.89 29.15 7.40
C ASN A 66 20.45 29.10 7.99
N ILE A 67 19.40 29.31 7.18
CA ILE A 67 18.00 29.32 7.62
C ILE A 67 17.26 28.32 6.73
N TYR A 68 17.28 27.06 7.16
CA TYR A 68 16.72 25.94 6.40
C TYR A 68 15.22 25.82 6.67
N LEU A 69 14.42 26.57 5.91
CA LEU A 69 12.96 26.45 5.83
C LEU A 69 12.58 25.49 4.67
N GLY A 70 12.71 24.18 4.90
CA GLY A 70 12.31 23.13 3.95
C GLY A 70 13.20 23.03 2.70
N CYS A 71 13.12 21.92 1.97
CA CYS A 71 14.00 21.64 0.84
C CYS A 71 13.88 22.70 -0.29
N TYR A 72 14.83 23.64 -0.32
CA TYR A 72 15.03 24.59 -1.40
C TYR A 72 15.68 23.90 -2.61
N LEU A 73 15.16 24.14 -3.82
CA LEU A 73 15.90 24.53 -5.04
C LEU A 73 15.34 23.96 -6.35
N TYR A 74 15.64 24.74 -7.40
CA TYR A 74 15.29 24.75 -8.81
C TYR A 74 15.33 23.40 -9.57
N ASN A 75 14.20 22.99 -10.16
CA ASN A 75 14.15 21.96 -11.22
C ASN A 75 12.93 22.14 -12.17
N ASN A 76 12.64 23.35 -12.66
CA ASN A 76 11.54 23.60 -13.62
C ASN A 76 10.13 23.09 -13.22
N GLY A 77 9.89 22.80 -11.93
CA GLY A 77 8.62 22.23 -11.46
C GLY A 77 8.58 20.69 -11.37
N GLU A 78 9.72 20.02 -11.52
CA GLU A 78 9.86 18.59 -11.26
C GLU A 78 10.44 18.35 -9.85
N PHE A 79 9.88 17.40 -9.11
CA PHE A 79 10.34 17.05 -7.76
C PHE A 79 11.78 16.51 -7.83
N PRO A 80 12.77 17.16 -7.19
CA PRO A 80 14.18 16.90 -7.48
C PRO A 80 14.77 15.74 -6.66
N TYR A 81 13.96 15.00 -5.90
CA TYR A 81 14.42 13.95 -4.99
C TYR A 81 13.78 12.59 -5.31
N ALA A 82 14.45 11.50 -4.95
CA ALA A 82 13.80 10.21 -4.83
C ALA A 82 13.14 10.09 -3.45
N ILE A 83 11.89 9.62 -3.42
CA ILE A 83 11.28 9.10 -2.21
C ILE A 83 11.87 7.71 -1.94
N ARG A 84 12.24 7.43 -0.69
CA ARG A 84 12.78 6.12 -0.29
C ARG A 84 11.86 5.00 -0.75
N LYS A 85 12.39 4.08 -1.55
CA LYS A 85 11.64 2.95 -2.09
C LYS A 85 11.25 1.96 -1.01
N GLU A 86 12.05 1.86 0.05
CA GLU A 86 11.82 0.97 1.20
C GLU A 86 10.74 1.51 2.14
N LEU A 87 10.39 2.80 2.02
CA LEU A 87 9.34 3.38 2.83
C LEU A 87 8.00 2.74 2.40
N GLN A 88 7.39 1.96 3.27
CA GLN A 88 6.15 1.22 2.98
C GLN A 88 5.03 1.60 3.94
N PHE A 89 5.36 2.18 5.09
CA PHE A 89 4.39 2.49 6.14
C PHE A 89 4.56 3.91 6.70
N ILE A 90 3.50 4.39 7.33
CA ILE A 90 3.52 5.55 8.21
C ILE A 90 2.99 5.12 9.57
N VAL A 91 3.73 5.49 10.61
CA VAL A 91 3.29 5.37 12.00
C VAL A 91 2.82 6.74 12.45
N LEU A 92 1.52 6.89 12.60
CA LEU A 92 0.91 8.04 13.23
C LEU A 92 0.86 7.81 14.73
N HIS A 93 1.29 8.77 15.54
CA HIS A 93 1.22 8.63 16.99
C HIS A 93 0.99 9.95 17.70
N ASN A 94 0.57 9.86 18.96
CA ASN A 94 0.64 10.93 19.95
C ASN A 94 0.90 10.31 21.33
N SER A 95 0.62 11.05 22.41
CA SER A 95 0.84 10.54 23.77
C SER A 95 -0.12 9.44 24.21
N GLU A 96 -1.25 9.26 23.54
CA GLU A 96 -2.35 8.37 23.95
C GLU A 96 -2.57 7.20 22.98
N ASP A 97 -2.27 7.38 21.69
CA ASP A 97 -2.67 6.45 20.64
C ASP A 97 -1.63 6.35 19.51
N ARG A 98 -1.75 5.27 18.72
CA ARG A 98 -0.94 4.96 17.55
C ARG A 98 -1.79 4.32 16.45
N CYS A 99 -1.52 4.68 15.21
CA CYS A 99 -2.06 4.01 14.03
C CYS A 99 -0.93 3.70 13.04
N LEU A 100 -0.83 2.44 12.62
CA LEU A 100 -0.01 2.04 11.49
C LEU A 100 -0.83 2.16 10.21
N ALA A 101 -0.29 2.80 9.20
CA ALA A 101 -0.91 2.91 7.89
C ALA A 101 0.07 2.45 6.80
N ARG A 102 -0.42 1.72 5.81
CA ARG A 102 0.36 1.32 4.63
C ARG A 102 0.30 2.42 3.59
N ILE A 103 1.45 2.78 3.03
CA ILE A 103 1.57 3.70 1.91
C ILE A 103 1.20 2.94 0.63
N LEU A 104 0.17 3.43 -0.05
CA LEU A 104 -0.28 2.91 -1.33
C LEU A 104 0.39 3.62 -2.50
N GLU A 105 0.68 4.91 -2.35
CA GLU A 105 1.22 5.79 -3.38
C GLU A 105 1.76 7.06 -2.74
N VAL A 106 2.69 7.72 -3.44
CA VAL A 106 3.29 8.97 -2.99
C VAL A 106 3.34 9.95 -4.13
N ASP A 107 2.75 11.11 -3.89
CA ASP A 107 2.69 12.24 -4.80
C ASP A 107 3.47 13.42 -4.21
N THR A 108 3.84 14.37 -5.05
CA THR A 108 4.55 15.58 -4.62
C THR A 108 4.01 16.81 -5.34
N GLU A 109 3.87 17.92 -4.62
CA GLU A 109 3.41 19.19 -5.18
C GLU A 109 4.23 20.38 -4.66
N PRO A 110 4.45 21.42 -5.47
CA PRO A 110 5.02 22.66 -5.00
C PRO A 110 4.00 23.43 -4.17
N ALA A 111 4.28 23.65 -2.87
CA ALA A 111 3.36 24.29 -1.93
C ALA A 111 3.51 25.81 -1.89
N LEU A 112 4.74 26.30 -1.79
CA LEU A 112 5.06 27.73 -1.73
C LEU A 112 6.22 28.02 -2.67
N ARG A 113 6.06 29.00 -3.55
CA ARG A 113 7.13 29.48 -4.43
C ARG A 113 7.72 30.78 -3.89
N PHE A 114 9.02 30.94 -4.06
CA PHE A 114 9.74 32.13 -3.64
C PHE A 114 10.94 32.38 -4.55
N ARG A 115 11.42 33.62 -4.51
CA ARG A 115 12.62 34.05 -5.21
C ARG A 115 13.78 34.10 -4.24
N PHE A 116 14.86 33.40 -4.57
CA PHE A 116 16.10 33.49 -3.81
C PHE A 116 16.82 34.81 -4.11
N GLN A 117 17.23 35.53 -3.06
CA GLN A 117 17.87 36.85 -3.21
C GLN A 117 19.39 36.83 -2.99
N GLY A 118 19.97 35.65 -2.77
CA GLY A 118 21.37 35.45 -2.43
C GLY A 118 21.61 35.22 -0.94
N PRO A 119 22.84 34.80 -0.56
CA PRO A 119 23.20 34.47 0.81
C PRO A 119 22.92 35.61 1.80
N GLY A 120 22.37 35.27 2.97
CA GLY A 120 22.11 36.23 4.06
C GLY A 120 20.92 37.17 3.86
N LYS A 121 20.18 37.05 2.76
CA LYS A 121 18.92 37.79 2.52
C LYS A 121 17.72 36.86 2.70
N PRO A 122 16.58 37.36 3.21
CA PRO A 122 15.37 36.55 3.34
C PRO A 122 14.84 36.14 1.96
N SER A 123 14.21 34.97 1.87
CA SER A 123 13.39 34.61 0.71
C SER A 123 12.19 35.56 0.60
N ILE A 124 11.75 35.84 -0.62
CA ILE A 124 10.50 36.57 -0.89
C ILE A 124 9.56 35.63 -1.60
N GLU A 125 8.37 35.41 -1.03
CA GLU A 125 7.30 34.68 -1.69
C GLU A 125 6.99 35.30 -3.06
N ASP A 126 7.00 34.46 -4.09
CA ASP A 126 6.79 34.86 -5.48
C ASP A 126 6.15 33.66 -6.19
N PRO A 127 4.89 33.76 -6.65
CA PRO A 127 4.24 32.69 -7.40
C PRO A 127 4.99 32.28 -8.67
N ASN A 128 5.83 33.15 -9.20
CA ASN A 128 6.71 32.87 -10.35
C ASN A 128 8.17 32.66 -9.91
N GLY A 129 8.39 32.48 -8.61
CA GLY A 129 9.67 32.15 -8.01
C GLY A 129 10.25 30.87 -8.59
N ASP A 130 11.58 30.86 -8.66
CA ASP A 130 12.41 29.78 -9.20
C ASP A 130 12.65 28.64 -8.19
N SER A 131 12.21 28.84 -6.95
CA SER A 131 12.41 27.93 -5.84
C SER A 131 11.09 27.64 -5.14
N CYS A 132 10.93 26.43 -4.58
CA CYS A 132 9.70 26.05 -3.89
C CYS A 132 9.93 25.16 -2.67
N ILE A 133 9.01 25.25 -1.70
CA ILE A 133 8.82 24.26 -0.65
C ILE A 133 7.92 23.17 -1.23
N TRP A 134 8.37 21.92 -1.17
CA TRP A 134 7.59 20.78 -1.64
C TRP A 134 6.78 20.15 -0.51
N LYS A 135 5.55 19.78 -0.83
CA LYS A 135 4.75 18.84 -0.03
C LYS A 135 4.89 17.44 -0.60
N VAL A 136 4.98 16.47 0.29
CA VAL A 136 4.84 15.05 -0.04
C VAL A 136 3.49 14.60 0.46
N MET A 137 2.72 13.98 -0.42
CA MET A 137 1.40 13.45 -0.13
C MET A 137 1.48 11.93 -0.15
N PHE A 138 1.09 11.30 0.95
CA PHE A 138 1.07 9.86 1.07
C PHE A 138 -0.37 9.39 1.02
N ASN A 139 -0.73 8.65 -0.04
CA ASN A 139 -2.01 7.96 -0.09
C ASN A 139 -1.87 6.70 0.77
N VAL A 140 -2.72 6.56 1.78
CA VAL A 140 -2.59 5.54 2.83
C VAL A 140 -3.86 4.76 3.06
N VAL A 141 -3.67 3.54 3.58
CA VAL A 141 -4.75 2.69 4.13
C VAL A 141 -4.39 2.26 5.55
N PRO A 142 -5.31 2.30 6.52
CA PRO A 142 -5.01 1.85 7.88
C PRO A 142 -4.71 0.35 7.91
N VAL A 143 -3.67 -0.03 8.65
CA VAL A 143 -3.41 -1.42 9.04
C VAL A 143 -4.16 -1.67 10.34
N LEU A 144 -5.24 -2.45 10.26
CA LEU A 144 -6.09 -2.73 11.41
C LEU A 144 -5.53 -3.88 12.25
N GLU A 145 -5.45 -3.69 13.57
CA GLU A 145 -5.07 -4.76 14.51
C GLU A 145 -5.97 -5.98 14.38
N LYS A 146 -7.28 -5.75 14.15
CA LYS A 146 -8.28 -6.77 13.87
C LYS A 146 -8.95 -6.46 12.55
N SER A 147 -8.41 -7.02 11.48
CA SER A 147 -9.01 -7.00 10.14
C SER A 147 -9.76 -8.29 9.87
N ARG A 148 -10.91 -8.18 9.21
CA ARG A 148 -11.61 -9.34 8.66
C ARG A 148 -10.81 -9.95 7.52
N LYS A 149 -10.98 -11.25 7.30
CA LYS A 149 -10.25 -11.99 6.26
C LYS A 149 -11.21 -12.47 5.17
N TYR A 150 -11.02 -11.99 3.96
CA TYR A 150 -11.82 -12.38 2.80
C TYR A 150 -11.07 -13.37 1.92
N LEU A 151 -11.78 -14.41 1.47
CA LEU A 151 -11.30 -15.33 0.45
C LEU A 151 -11.86 -14.92 -0.91
N MET A 152 -10.97 -14.41 -1.76
CA MET A 152 -11.24 -14.12 -3.17
C MET A 152 -10.94 -15.37 -3.99
N ARG A 153 -11.67 -15.60 -5.07
CA ARG A 153 -11.47 -16.76 -5.95
C ARG A 153 -11.22 -16.30 -7.37
N TRP A 154 -10.15 -16.82 -7.96
CA TRP A 154 -9.77 -16.55 -9.34
C TRP A 154 -9.62 -17.85 -10.13
N ASN A 155 -10.36 -17.94 -11.24
CA ASN A 155 -10.17 -18.99 -12.23
C ASN A 155 -9.80 -18.32 -13.56
N PRO A 156 -8.53 -18.43 -14.03
CA PRO A 156 -8.06 -17.72 -15.22
C PRO A 156 -8.76 -18.18 -16.50
N SER A 157 -9.27 -19.41 -16.53
CA SER A 157 -9.99 -19.95 -17.69
C SER A 157 -11.32 -19.24 -17.93
N ILE A 158 -12.02 -18.80 -16.88
CA ILE A 158 -13.37 -18.22 -16.98
C ILE A 158 -13.48 -16.76 -16.56
N SER A 159 -12.56 -16.25 -15.74
CA SER A 159 -12.55 -14.84 -15.29
C SER A 159 -12.24 -13.89 -16.45
N SER A 160 -12.67 -12.63 -16.36
CA SER A 160 -12.20 -11.57 -17.25
C SER A 160 -10.72 -11.22 -16.99
N PHE A 161 -10.25 -11.39 -15.75
CA PHE A 161 -8.85 -11.24 -15.37
C PHE A 161 -8.09 -12.51 -15.78
N LYS A 162 -7.25 -12.41 -16.80
CA LYS A 162 -6.50 -13.52 -17.41
C LYS A 162 -5.08 -13.60 -16.85
N GLU A 163 -4.41 -14.71 -17.15
CA GLU A 163 -3.01 -14.92 -16.79
C GLU A 163 -2.10 -13.78 -17.26
N SER A 164 -2.30 -13.31 -18.49
CA SER A 164 -1.54 -12.17 -19.03
C SER A 164 -1.78 -10.87 -18.28
N ASN A 165 -2.97 -10.67 -17.69
CA ASN A 165 -3.24 -9.51 -16.84
C ASN A 165 -2.52 -9.64 -15.50
N TYR A 166 -2.43 -10.86 -14.97
CA TYR A 166 -1.66 -11.13 -13.77
C TYR A 166 -0.16 -10.88 -13.99
N GLU A 167 0.40 -11.40 -15.09
CA GLU A 167 1.78 -11.13 -15.53
C GLU A 167 2.04 -9.62 -15.62
N GLU A 168 1.19 -8.88 -16.34
CA GLU A 168 1.32 -7.43 -16.47
C GLU A 168 1.25 -6.72 -15.12
N CYS A 169 0.37 -7.13 -14.21
CA CYS A 169 0.27 -6.58 -12.87
C CYS A 169 1.52 -6.82 -12.03
N VAL A 170 2.10 -8.02 -12.08
CA VAL A 170 3.33 -8.36 -11.35
C VAL A 170 4.53 -7.60 -11.92
N ASP A 171 4.65 -7.51 -13.24
CA ASP A 171 5.74 -6.79 -13.93
C ASP A 171 5.73 -5.28 -13.65
N ASN A 172 4.53 -4.70 -13.45
CA ASN A 172 4.33 -3.27 -13.26
C ASN A 172 4.04 -2.88 -11.80
N MET A 173 4.41 -3.72 -10.83
CA MET A 173 4.24 -3.37 -9.42
C MET A 173 4.98 -2.09 -9.05
N ASN A 174 4.29 -1.19 -8.36
CA ASN A 174 4.88 0.00 -7.78
C ASN A 174 4.97 -0.17 -6.26
N ARG A 175 6.17 0.03 -5.68
CA ARG A 175 6.43 -0.19 -4.23
C ARG A 175 5.96 -1.57 -3.73
N GLY A 176 6.08 -2.60 -4.57
CA GLY A 176 5.62 -3.95 -4.25
C GLY A 176 4.10 -4.06 -4.14
N ILE A 177 3.35 -3.19 -4.82
CA ILE A 177 1.89 -3.21 -4.89
C ILE A 177 1.44 -3.16 -6.35
N PHE A 178 0.44 -3.97 -6.70
CA PHE A 178 -0.41 -3.73 -7.88
C PHE A 178 -1.87 -3.55 -7.43
N ARG A 179 -2.67 -2.86 -8.24
CA ARG A 179 -4.08 -2.58 -7.92
C ARG A 179 -4.99 -3.30 -8.90
N ILE A 180 -6.02 -3.94 -8.35
CA ILE A 180 -7.14 -4.47 -9.13
C ILE A 180 -8.44 -4.15 -8.40
N ASN A 181 -9.56 -4.25 -9.10
CA ASN A 181 -10.84 -4.42 -8.45
C ASN A 181 -11.28 -5.88 -8.51
N TRP A 182 -12.14 -6.29 -7.59
CA TRP A 182 -12.70 -7.63 -7.60
C TRP A 182 -14.10 -7.66 -7.04
N SER A 183 -14.91 -8.58 -7.57
CA SER A 183 -16.28 -8.74 -7.08
C SER A 183 -16.27 -9.34 -5.68
N ILE A 184 -17.09 -8.78 -4.80
CA ILE A 184 -17.22 -9.21 -3.41
C ILE A 184 -18.66 -9.64 -3.11
N TYR A 185 -18.83 -10.84 -2.55
CA TYR A 185 -20.16 -11.39 -2.27
C TYR A 185 -20.69 -10.93 -0.91
N GLU A 186 -19.86 -11.00 0.13
CA GLU A 186 -20.22 -10.59 1.50
C GLU A 186 -19.74 -9.16 1.78
N TRP A 187 -20.26 -8.25 0.95
CA TRP A 187 -19.83 -6.85 0.89
C TRP A 187 -20.33 -6.02 2.08
N GLU A 188 -21.44 -6.40 2.72
CA GLU A 188 -22.05 -5.63 3.82
C GLU A 188 -21.11 -5.45 5.01
N GLU A 189 -20.23 -6.43 5.24
CA GLU A 189 -19.24 -6.44 6.32
C GLU A 189 -17.87 -5.89 5.91
N ALA A 190 -17.64 -5.71 4.61
CA ALA A 190 -16.33 -5.32 4.09
C ALA A 190 -16.01 -3.86 4.40
N ARG A 191 -14.82 -3.60 4.91
CA ARG A 191 -14.33 -2.25 5.22
C ARG A 191 -12.95 -2.03 4.63
N ILE A 192 -12.59 -0.77 4.45
CA ILE A 192 -11.22 -0.36 4.14
C ILE A 192 -10.28 -0.89 5.23
N GLY A 193 -9.18 -1.51 4.83
CA GLY A 193 -8.21 -2.12 5.74
C GLY A 193 -8.46 -3.60 6.07
N ASP A 194 -9.60 -4.18 5.66
CA ASP A 194 -9.80 -5.63 5.72
C ASP A 194 -8.83 -6.35 4.77
N MET A 195 -8.41 -7.55 5.15
CA MET A 195 -7.45 -8.34 4.38
C MET A 195 -8.17 -9.27 3.41
N PHE A 196 -7.57 -9.52 2.26
CA PHE A 196 -8.03 -10.54 1.35
C PHE A 196 -6.91 -11.51 0.95
N TYR A 197 -7.29 -12.71 0.55
CA TYR A 197 -6.40 -13.74 0.03
C TYR A 197 -6.99 -14.27 -1.27
N MET A 198 -6.20 -14.26 -2.35
CA MET A 198 -6.65 -14.71 -3.66
C MET A 198 -6.34 -16.19 -3.85
N LEU A 199 -7.38 -17.02 -3.81
CA LEU A 199 -7.32 -18.43 -4.12
C LEU A 199 -7.50 -18.65 -5.62
N ARG A 200 -6.43 -19.10 -6.29
CA ARG A 200 -6.51 -19.65 -7.64
C ARG A 200 -7.23 -20.99 -7.62
N VAL A 201 -8.16 -21.19 -8.55
CA VAL A 201 -8.94 -22.43 -8.69
C VAL A 201 -9.12 -22.81 -10.16
N GLY A 202 -9.43 -24.08 -10.41
CA GLY A 202 -9.84 -24.58 -11.73
C GLY A 202 -8.71 -25.09 -12.62
N ASP A 203 -7.48 -25.18 -12.11
CA ASP A 203 -6.33 -25.78 -12.76
C ASP A 203 -5.37 -26.44 -11.73
N ASP A 204 -4.22 -26.92 -12.20
CA ASP A 204 -3.20 -27.62 -11.42
C ASP A 204 -2.32 -26.72 -10.53
N LYS A 205 -2.50 -25.40 -10.63
CA LYS A 205 -1.80 -24.38 -9.83
C LYS A 205 -2.67 -23.80 -8.72
N ALA A 206 -3.73 -24.52 -8.32
CA ALA A 206 -4.66 -24.08 -7.30
C ALA A 206 -3.98 -23.85 -5.92
N GLY A 207 -4.29 -22.70 -5.30
CA GLY A 207 -3.70 -22.24 -4.04
C GLY A 207 -3.70 -20.72 -3.92
N ILE A 208 -3.15 -20.18 -2.82
CA ILE A 208 -3.11 -18.72 -2.58
C ILE A 208 -2.01 -18.10 -3.44
N VAL A 209 -2.39 -17.28 -4.41
CA VAL A 209 -1.46 -16.70 -5.41
C VAL A 209 -1.01 -15.27 -5.08
N PHE A 210 -1.79 -14.54 -4.30
CA PHE A 210 -1.41 -13.25 -3.73
C PHE A 210 -2.40 -12.89 -2.62
N ASN A 211 -2.08 -11.87 -1.83
CA ASN A 211 -2.96 -11.34 -0.79
C ASN A 211 -2.96 -9.81 -0.83
N GLY A 212 -3.63 -9.17 0.11
CA GLY A 212 -3.50 -7.74 0.32
C GLY A 212 -4.63 -7.14 1.11
N MET A 213 -4.90 -5.86 0.86
CA MET A 213 -5.87 -5.07 1.61
C MET A 213 -6.97 -4.53 0.69
N ILE A 214 -8.20 -4.50 1.22
CA ILE A 214 -9.31 -3.74 0.64
C ILE A 214 -9.05 -2.24 0.87
N VAL A 215 -9.07 -1.45 -0.19
CA VAL A 215 -8.74 -0.01 -0.16
C VAL A 215 -9.89 0.90 -0.57
N SER A 216 -11.07 0.34 -0.84
CA SER A 216 -12.30 1.09 -1.09
C SER A 216 -13.47 0.57 -0.26
N ASN A 217 -14.48 1.42 -0.10
CA ASN A 217 -15.82 0.91 0.23
C ASN A 217 -16.38 0.09 -0.95
N PRO A 218 -17.27 -0.88 -0.70
CA PRO A 218 -17.95 -1.59 -1.78
C PRO A 218 -18.75 -0.65 -2.68
N TYR A 219 -18.65 -0.85 -3.99
CA TYR A 219 -19.35 -0.05 -4.98
C TYR A 219 -19.94 -0.93 -6.10
N VAL A 220 -20.97 -0.42 -6.75
CA VAL A 220 -21.69 -1.16 -7.79
C VAL A 220 -21.00 -1.00 -9.14
N MET A 221 -20.79 -2.12 -9.85
CA MET A 221 -20.41 -2.12 -11.26
C MET A 221 -21.26 -3.14 -12.02
N ASP A 222 -21.30 -2.98 -13.35
CA ASP A 222 -21.90 -3.98 -14.24
C ASP A 222 -21.16 -5.31 -14.12
N ASP A 223 -21.91 -6.41 -14.29
CA ASP A 223 -21.35 -7.76 -14.20
C ASP A 223 -20.32 -7.98 -15.30
N TRP A 224 -19.12 -8.46 -14.94
CA TRP A 224 -18.11 -8.89 -15.89
C TRP A 224 -18.63 -9.97 -16.87
N ALA A 225 -19.64 -10.74 -16.45
CA ALA A 225 -20.30 -11.75 -17.27
C ALA A 225 -21.41 -11.19 -18.21
N GLY A 226 -21.57 -9.87 -18.29
CA GLY A 226 -22.54 -9.21 -19.18
C GLY A 226 -24.00 -9.42 -18.79
N SER A 227 -24.26 -9.78 -17.53
CA SER A 227 -25.63 -9.91 -17.00
C SER A 227 -26.17 -8.55 -16.54
N SER A 228 -27.50 -8.37 -16.56
CA SER A 228 -28.15 -7.17 -16.02
C SER A 228 -28.13 -7.10 -14.48
N LYS A 229 -27.48 -8.06 -13.81
CA LYS A 229 -27.38 -8.09 -12.36
C LYS A 229 -26.20 -7.23 -11.92
N ARG A 230 -26.52 -6.17 -11.17
CA ARG A 230 -25.52 -5.36 -10.45
C ARG A 230 -24.74 -6.25 -9.47
N ARG A 231 -23.42 -6.18 -9.51
CA ARG A 231 -22.53 -6.80 -8.52
C ARG A 231 -21.77 -5.72 -7.76
N LEU A 232 -21.37 -6.07 -6.54
CA LEU A 232 -20.53 -5.21 -5.72
C LEU A 232 -19.06 -5.58 -5.96
N TYR A 233 -18.24 -4.55 -6.00
CA TYR A 233 -16.81 -4.61 -6.20
C TYR A 233 -16.11 -3.81 -5.11
N VAL A 234 -14.86 -4.16 -4.86
CA VAL A 234 -13.92 -3.40 -4.04
C VAL A 234 -12.62 -3.23 -4.79
N ASP A 235 -11.95 -2.11 -4.58
CA ASP A 235 -10.56 -1.93 -5.00
C ASP A 235 -9.63 -2.57 -3.96
N MET A 236 -8.56 -3.18 -4.46
CA MET A 236 -7.62 -3.95 -3.66
C MET A 236 -6.18 -3.53 -3.96
N ALA A 237 -5.40 -3.33 -2.91
CA ALA A 237 -3.95 -3.21 -2.99
C ALA A 237 -3.34 -4.60 -2.77
N CYS A 238 -2.83 -5.21 -3.84
CA CYS A 238 -2.32 -6.57 -3.87
C CYS A 238 -0.81 -6.61 -3.62
N VAL A 239 -0.37 -7.58 -2.82
CA VAL A 239 1.01 -7.78 -2.38
C VAL A 239 1.36 -9.26 -2.38
N ASN A 240 2.66 -9.55 -2.28
CA ASN A 240 3.24 -10.90 -2.25
C ASN A 240 2.68 -11.83 -3.36
N PRO A 241 2.76 -11.42 -4.64
CA PRO A 241 2.40 -12.31 -5.73
C PRO A 241 3.36 -13.50 -5.82
N VAL A 242 2.78 -14.66 -6.07
CA VAL A 242 3.51 -15.83 -6.58
C VAL A 242 3.90 -15.53 -8.02
N GLU A 243 5.14 -15.84 -8.39
CA GLU A 243 5.65 -15.62 -9.74
C GLU A 243 4.68 -16.19 -10.79
N PRO A 244 4.30 -15.43 -11.83
CA PRO A 244 3.40 -15.93 -12.87
C PRO A 244 3.90 -17.24 -13.47
N GLY A 245 2.99 -18.21 -13.54
CA GLY A 245 3.30 -19.54 -14.04
C GLY A 245 3.82 -20.53 -12.98
N GLU A 246 4.20 -20.09 -11.79
CA GLU A 246 4.62 -20.97 -10.70
C GLU A 246 3.44 -21.48 -9.86
N LYS A 247 3.66 -22.57 -9.12
CA LYS A 247 2.68 -23.11 -8.17
C LYS A 247 2.85 -22.40 -6.81
N PRO A 248 1.77 -21.92 -6.17
CA PRO A 248 1.85 -21.31 -4.85
C PRO A 248 2.35 -22.31 -3.80
N GLU A 249 3.07 -21.83 -2.78
CA GLU A 249 3.50 -22.68 -1.66
C GLU A 249 2.32 -23.18 -0.85
N LEU A 250 1.33 -22.32 -0.61
CA LEU A 250 0.08 -22.66 0.06
C LEU A 250 -0.94 -23.17 -0.97
N THR A 251 -0.77 -24.44 -1.34
CA THR A 251 -1.63 -25.11 -2.34
C THR A 251 -3.04 -25.38 -1.78
N LEU A 252 -4.01 -25.59 -2.68
CA LEU A 252 -5.35 -26.01 -2.28
C LEU A 252 -5.34 -27.31 -1.48
N GLU A 253 -4.48 -28.27 -1.82
CA GLU A 253 -4.35 -29.52 -1.07
C GLU A 253 -3.84 -29.29 0.35
N LYS A 254 -2.87 -28.38 0.54
CA LYS A 254 -2.38 -28.02 1.88
C LYS A 254 -3.48 -27.36 2.72
N LEU A 255 -4.23 -26.42 2.14
CA LEU A 255 -5.36 -25.77 2.79
C LEU A 255 -6.41 -26.79 3.26
N GLN A 256 -6.80 -27.70 2.38
CA GLN A 256 -7.77 -28.75 2.70
C GLN A 256 -7.27 -29.76 3.74
N SER A 257 -5.96 -30.05 3.74
CA SER A 257 -5.38 -30.95 4.73
C SER A 257 -5.26 -30.30 6.10
N ALA A 258 -4.93 -29.01 6.16
CA ALA A 258 -4.72 -28.28 7.42
C ALA A 258 -6.05 -27.83 8.05
N ILE A 259 -7.03 -27.44 7.23
CA ILE A 259 -8.33 -26.93 7.68
C ILE A 259 -9.45 -27.69 6.93
N PRO A 260 -9.64 -28.99 7.23
CA PRO A 260 -10.57 -29.88 6.51
C PRO A 260 -12.04 -29.56 6.72
N GLU A 261 -12.40 -28.82 7.76
CA GLU A 261 -13.77 -28.39 8.06
C GLU A 261 -14.28 -27.30 7.11
N TYR A 262 -13.38 -26.57 6.43
CA TYR A 262 -13.74 -25.54 5.47
C TYR A 262 -13.66 -26.07 4.03
N ASP A 263 -14.74 -25.93 3.26
CA ASP A 263 -14.77 -26.38 1.85
C ASP A 263 -14.13 -25.33 0.93
N TRP A 264 -12.79 -25.33 0.88
CA TRP A 264 -11.99 -24.41 0.05
C TRP A 264 -12.33 -24.47 -1.44
N ALA A 265 -12.79 -25.63 -1.94
CA ALA A 265 -13.07 -25.86 -3.36
C ALA A 265 -14.45 -25.36 -3.80
N LYS A 266 -15.34 -25.01 -2.86
CA LYS A 266 -16.67 -24.49 -3.14
C LYS A 266 -16.85 -23.07 -2.61
N GLY A 267 -17.95 -22.44 -3.01
CA GLY A 267 -18.36 -21.11 -2.57
C GLY A 267 -18.21 -20.02 -3.64
N HIS A 268 -18.50 -18.79 -3.24
CA HIS A 268 -18.43 -17.60 -4.09
C HIS A 268 -17.12 -16.84 -3.83
N SER A 269 -16.68 -16.03 -4.80
CA SER A 269 -15.56 -15.09 -4.54
C SER A 269 -16.01 -13.99 -3.58
N GLY A 270 -15.11 -13.52 -2.72
CA GLY A 270 -15.40 -12.46 -1.75
C GLY A 270 -16.28 -12.95 -0.61
N ALA A 271 -15.97 -14.14 -0.11
CA ALA A 271 -16.55 -14.69 1.11
C ALA A 271 -15.70 -14.27 2.31
N LEU A 272 -16.34 -13.82 3.39
CA LEU A 272 -15.74 -13.62 4.70
C LEU A 272 -15.43 -15.00 5.29
N LEU A 273 -14.19 -15.20 5.72
CA LEU A 273 -13.82 -16.38 6.48
C LEU A 273 -14.43 -16.28 7.88
N PRO A 274 -15.08 -17.33 8.39
CA PRO A 274 -15.44 -17.42 9.80
C PRO A 274 -14.19 -17.24 10.68
N ASP A 275 -14.32 -16.59 11.83
CA ASP A 275 -13.18 -16.23 12.69
C ASP A 275 -12.29 -17.45 13.04
N ASP A 276 -12.89 -18.59 13.35
CA ASP A 276 -12.16 -19.83 13.68
C ASP A 276 -11.38 -20.41 12.50
N VAL A 277 -11.88 -20.23 11.28
CA VAL A 277 -11.19 -20.59 10.03
C VAL A 277 -10.12 -19.57 9.71
N ALA A 278 -10.41 -18.28 9.89
CA ALA A 278 -9.48 -17.18 9.64
C ALA A 278 -8.25 -17.31 10.53
N ASP A 279 -8.41 -17.55 11.83
CA ASP A 279 -7.29 -17.69 12.78
C ASP A 279 -6.35 -18.82 12.36
N LYS A 280 -6.89 -20.02 12.10
CA LYS A 280 -6.10 -21.18 11.62
C LYS A 280 -5.43 -20.91 10.28
N PHE A 281 -6.14 -20.23 9.38
CA PHE A 281 -5.59 -19.89 8.08
C PHE A 281 -4.42 -18.92 8.21
N ILE A 282 -4.50 -17.92 9.09
CA ILE A 282 -3.40 -16.98 9.33
C ILE A 282 -2.20 -17.66 9.98
N GLU A 283 -2.42 -18.58 10.92
CA GLU A 283 -1.34 -19.42 11.47
C GLU A 283 -0.62 -20.17 10.34
N LEU A 284 -1.36 -20.90 9.51
CA LEU A 284 -0.83 -21.65 8.37
C LEU A 284 -0.17 -20.77 7.30
N TYR A 285 -0.68 -19.55 7.08
CA TYR A 285 -0.16 -18.61 6.09
C TYR A 285 1.21 -18.03 6.52
N ASN A 286 1.48 -18.01 7.82
CA ASN A 286 2.72 -17.46 8.39
C ASN A 286 3.77 -18.55 8.74
N GLU A 287 3.47 -19.83 8.51
CA GLU A 287 4.41 -20.97 8.66
C GLU A 287 5.45 -21.03 7.53
#